data_AF-A0A165GEL5-F1
#
_entry.id   AF-A0A165GEL5-F1
#
_cell.length_a   1.000
_cell.length_b   1.000
_cell.length_c   1.000
_cell.angle_alpha   90.00
_cell.angle_beta   90.00
_cell.angle_gamma   90.00
#
_symmetry.space_group_name_H-M   'P 1'
#
loop_
_entity.id
_entity.type
_entity.pdbx_description
1 polymer ?
#
loop_
_entity_poly.entity_id
_entity_poly.type
_entity_poly.pdbx_seq_one_letter_code
_entity_poly.pdbx_strand_id
1 'polypeptide(L)'
;MSTAPTSRVQSPRPWSPRPETPEPGVQQGRRNASTGGAQLLDAEGNMSEQFEACLAHIFSKYCTPPPGATGGRLAEDAVMDGAALDKWACDTNGAPFGQETKDEMREYLDVNERGDLTYKGFIQIYALQTENDEEETWRDLSSHGFDRNLQLVPVRREDTEVDEGEPVPMSLLRGLGLGGSRVDSRESVA
;
A
#
# COMPACT_ATOMS: atom_id res chain seq x y z
N MET A 1 25.58 48.15 57.28
CA MET A 1 24.56 47.41 56.51
C MET A 1 24.87 47.56 55.04
N SER A 2 24.75 46.47 54.27
CA SER A 2 24.86 46.33 52.81
C SER A 2 25.96 45.38 52.33
N THR A 3 25.50 44.51 51.44
CA THR A 3 25.94 43.18 51.02
C THR A 3 26.65 43.20 49.66
N ALA A 4 27.61 42.28 49.45
CA ALA A 4 27.98 41.50 48.23
C ALA A 4 27.97 42.15 46.81
N PRO A 5 28.78 41.71 45.82
CA PRO A 5 28.95 40.28 45.50
C PRO A 5 30.36 39.80 45.07
N THR A 6 30.64 38.56 45.48
CA THR A 6 31.68 37.68 44.95
C THR A 6 31.30 37.20 43.55
N SER A 7 32.12 37.54 42.55
CA SER A 7 31.97 37.06 41.17
C SER A 7 32.52 35.63 41.05
N ARG A 8 31.66 34.71 40.65
CA ARG A 8 31.92 33.28 40.48
C ARG A 8 32.63 33.03 39.15
N VAL A 9 33.90 32.63 39.21
CA VAL A 9 34.61 32.03 38.08
C VAL A 9 33.96 30.68 37.73
N GLN A 10 33.57 30.51 36.47
CA GLN A 10 33.02 29.27 35.92
C GLN A 10 34.10 28.64 35.03
N SER A 11 34.77 27.60 35.55
CA SER A 11 35.71 26.78 34.78
C SER A 11 34.96 25.72 33.94
N PRO A 12 35.54 25.30 32.80
CA PRO A 12 34.87 24.47 31.79
C PRO A 12 34.71 23.01 32.21
N ARG A 13 33.61 22.39 31.74
CA ARG A 13 33.27 20.98 32.00
C ARG A 13 34.26 20.05 31.28
N PRO A 14 34.77 18.99 31.93
CA PRO A 14 35.54 17.96 31.25
C PRO A 14 34.64 17.05 30.40
N TRP A 15 35.11 16.83 29.18
CA TRP A 15 34.72 15.84 28.19
C TRP A 15 34.46 14.46 28.80
N SER A 16 33.31 13.86 28.47
CA SER A 16 33.04 12.42 28.65
C SER A 16 33.08 11.75 27.28
N PRO A 17 33.77 10.61 27.10
CA PRO A 17 33.68 9.85 25.87
C PRO A 17 32.31 9.18 25.85
N ARG A 18 31.45 9.56 24.91
CA ARG A 18 30.20 8.82 24.67
C ARG A 18 30.60 7.49 24.00
N PRO A 19 30.28 6.33 24.59
CA PRO A 19 30.49 5.06 23.92
C PRO A 19 29.69 5.04 22.63
N GLU A 20 30.33 4.51 21.60
CA GLU A 20 29.89 4.40 20.23
C GLU A 20 28.43 3.89 20.18
N THR A 21 27.54 4.75 19.67
CA THR A 21 26.19 4.34 19.32
C THR A 21 26.31 3.28 18.22
N PRO A 22 25.84 2.04 18.42
CA PRO A 22 25.78 1.09 17.31
C PRO A 22 24.86 1.69 16.24
N GLU A 23 25.34 1.72 15.01
CA GLU A 23 24.59 2.19 13.85
C GLU A 23 23.20 1.53 13.83
N PRO A 24 22.11 2.28 13.59
CA PRO A 24 20.82 1.67 13.31
C PRO A 24 20.93 1.02 11.92
N GLY A 25 21.43 -0.21 11.90
CA GLY A 25 21.30 -1.10 10.75
C GLY A 25 19.82 -1.20 10.42
N VAL A 26 19.47 -0.61 9.28
CA VAL A 26 18.44 -1.02 8.33
C VAL A 26 17.53 -2.13 8.90
N GLN A 27 16.52 -1.71 9.64
CA GLN A 27 15.46 -2.59 10.14
C GLN A 27 14.12 -1.90 9.93
N GLN A 28 13.91 -1.37 8.71
CA GLN A 28 12.56 -1.23 8.17
C GLN A 28 12.11 -2.64 7.76
N GLY A 29 11.01 -3.11 8.34
CA GLY A 29 10.48 -4.46 8.10
C GLY A 29 10.18 -5.28 9.36
N ARG A 30 10.36 -4.72 10.58
CA ARG A 30 10.14 -5.47 11.83
C ARG A 30 9.15 -4.84 12.81
N ARG A 31 8.17 -4.08 12.32
CA ARG A 31 7.24 -3.37 13.21
C ARG A 31 6.16 -4.26 13.84
N ASN A 32 5.94 -5.49 13.36
CA ASN A 32 4.68 -6.19 13.71
C ASN A 32 4.86 -7.46 14.58
N ALA A 33 6.08 -7.98 14.79
CA ALA A 33 6.27 -9.22 15.55
C ALA A 33 6.04 -9.09 17.07
N SER A 34 6.12 -7.88 17.64
CA SER A 34 6.09 -7.68 19.09
C SER A 34 4.69 -7.46 19.69
N THR A 35 3.65 -7.30 18.85
CA THR A 35 2.27 -7.01 19.29
C THR A 35 1.20 -7.88 18.60
N GLY A 36 1.56 -9.08 18.13
CA GLY A 36 0.60 -10.11 17.71
C GLY A 36 -0.21 -9.81 16.44
N GLY A 37 0.14 -8.80 15.65
CA GLY A 37 -0.49 -8.52 14.36
C GLY A 37 0.04 -9.42 13.24
N ALA A 38 -0.77 -9.64 12.20
CA ALA A 38 -0.33 -10.39 11.02
C ALA A 38 0.75 -9.62 10.23
N GLN A 39 1.61 -10.35 9.54
CA GLN A 39 2.65 -9.77 8.68
C GLN A 39 2.20 -9.85 7.22
N LEU A 40 2.32 -8.74 6.47
CA LEU A 40 2.01 -8.71 5.05
C LEU A 40 3.13 -9.34 4.22
N LEU A 41 4.38 -9.04 4.59
CA LEU A 41 5.57 -9.64 4.01
C LEU A 41 6.24 -10.61 4.98
N ASP A 42 6.84 -11.68 4.46
CA ASP A 42 7.62 -12.65 5.21
C ASP A 42 9.05 -12.14 5.50
N ALA A 43 9.85 -12.98 6.16
CA ALA A 43 11.23 -12.63 6.53
C ALA A 43 12.17 -12.44 5.33
N GLU A 44 11.77 -12.90 4.15
CA GLU A 44 12.50 -12.81 2.89
C GLU A 44 11.98 -11.64 2.02
N GLY A 45 10.91 -10.96 2.45
CA GLY A 45 10.26 -9.87 1.73
C GLY A 45 9.20 -10.32 0.73
N ASN A 46 8.83 -11.61 0.68
CA ASN A 46 7.74 -12.09 -0.15
C ASN A 46 6.39 -11.88 0.55
N MET A 47 5.28 -11.93 -0.17
CA MET A 47 3.96 -11.89 0.46
C MET A 47 3.73 -13.09 1.38
N SER A 48 3.08 -12.85 2.51
CA SER A 48 2.66 -13.94 3.39
C SER A 48 1.48 -14.71 2.81
N GLU A 49 1.41 -16.02 3.05
CA GLU A 49 0.31 -16.87 2.58
C GLU A 49 -1.06 -16.36 3.06
N GLN A 50 -1.10 -15.76 4.26
CA GLN A 50 -2.33 -15.20 4.83
C GLN A 50 -2.76 -13.92 4.08
N PHE A 51 -1.79 -13.09 3.67
CA PHE A 51 -2.08 -11.89 2.88
C PHE A 51 -2.56 -12.27 1.49
N GLU A 52 -1.90 -13.22 0.82
CA GLU A 52 -2.35 -13.76 -0.46
C GLU A 52 -3.78 -14.33 -0.37
N ALA A 53 -4.12 -15.05 0.70
CA ALA A 53 -5.48 -15.56 0.89
C ALA A 53 -6.52 -14.43 1.02
N CYS A 54 -6.16 -13.30 1.62
CA CYS A 54 -7.03 -12.12 1.71
C CYS A 54 -7.19 -11.44 0.35
N LEU A 55 -6.09 -11.31 -0.41
CA LEU A 55 -6.11 -10.76 -1.77
C LEU A 55 -6.94 -11.64 -2.71
N ALA A 56 -6.84 -12.97 -2.61
CA ALA A 56 -7.71 -13.90 -3.33
C ALA A 56 -9.18 -13.65 -3.02
N HIS A 57 -9.51 -13.41 -1.75
CA HIS A 57 -10.88 -13.09 -1.35
C HIS A 57 -11.36 -11.75 -1.95
N ILE A 58 -10.52 -10.71 -1.93
CA ILE A 58 -10.84 -9.40 -2.52
C ILE A 58 -11.04 -9.56 -4.03
N PHE A 59 -10.07 -10.14 -4.73
CA PHE A 59 -10.13 -10.36 -6.18
C PHE A 59 -11.39 -11.14 -6.58
N SER A 60 -11.77 -12.15 -5.78
CA SER A 60 -12.95 -12.98 -6.03
C SER A 60 -14.29 -12.21 -5.98
N LYS A 61 -14.33 -11.01 -5.37
CA LYS A 61 -15.52 -10.14 -5.37
C LYS A 61 -15.76 -9.46 -6.72
N TYR A 62 -14.71 -9.29 -7.52
CA TYR A 62 -14.74 -8.51 -8.76
C TYR A 62 -14.47 -9.35 -10.02
N CYS A 63 -13.77 -10.48 -9.88
CA CYS A 63 -13.34 -11.28 -11.03
C CYS A 63 -14.50 -12.00 -11.75
N THR A 64 -14.25 -12.31 -13.02
CA THR A 64 -15.08 -13.17 -13.86
C THR A 64 -14.24 -14.35 -14.35
N PRO A 65 -14.72 -15.61 -14.24
CA PRO A 65 -15.99 -16.00 -13.61
C PRO A 65 -15.95 -15.84 -12.07
N PRO A 66 -17.10 -15.61 -11.42
CA PRO A 66 -17.16 -15.53 -9.96
C PRO A 66 -16.87 -16.91 -9.35
N PRO A 67 -16.26 -16.97 -8.15
CA PRO A 67 -15.85 -18.22 -7.50
C PRO A 67 -17.02 -19.20 -7.25
N GLY A 68 -18.26 -18.71 -7.18
CA GLY A 68 -19.46 -19.55 -7.08
C GLY A 68 -19.68 -20.45 -8.30
N ALA A 69 -19.14 -20.07 -9.47
CA ALA A 69 -19.19 -20.90 -10.68
C ALA A 69 -18.22 -22.10 -10.60
N THR A 70 -17.19 -22.01 -9.76
CA THR A 70 -16.08 -22.98 -9.61
C THR A 70 -16.06 -23.63 -8.22
N GLY A 71 -17.23 -23.81 -7.60
CA GLY A 71 -17.35 -24.52 -6.32
C GLY A 71 -16.73 -23.80 -5.13
N GLY A 72 -16.66 -22.46 -5.17
CA GLY A 72 -16.14 -21.62 -4.09
C GLY A 72 -14.63 -21.35 -4.15
N ARG A 73 -13.93 -21.80 -5.20
CA ARG A 73 -12.51 -21.51 -5.44
C ARG A 73 -12.36 -20.52 -6.58
N LEU A 74 -11.31 -19.69 -6.56
CA LEU A 74 -10.99 -18.82 -7.67
C LEU A 74 -10.68 -19.66 -8.92
N ALA A 75 -11.26 -19.32 -10.08
CA ALA A 75 -10.92 -19.98 -11.34
C ALA A 75 -9.47 -19.64 -11.74
N GLU A 76 -8.78 -20.56 -12.39
CA GLU A 76 -7.39 -20.34 -12.84
C GLU A 76 -7.31 -19.25 -13.91
N ASP A 77 -8.37 -19.09 -14.71
CA ASP A 77 -8.57 -18.07 -15.72
C ASP A 77 -9.40 -16.87 -15.23
N ALA A 78 -9.59 -16.73 -13.91
CA ALA A 78 -10.33 -15.59 -13.36
C ALA A 78 -9.60 -14.27 -13.65
N VAL A 79 -10.33 -13.34 -14.27
CA VAL A 79 -9.82 -12.02 -14.65
C VAL A 79 -10.74 -10.90 -14.19
N MET A 80 -10.17 -9.72 -13.99
CA MET A 80 -10.87 -8.49 -13.71
C MET A 80 -10.91 -7.66 -14.99
N ASP A 81 -12.07 -7.62 -15.65
CA ASP A 81 -12.26 -6.78 -16.82
C ASP A 81 -12.28 -5.29 -16.44
N GLY A 82 -12.26 -4.41 -17.45
CA GLY A 82 -12.20 -2.96 -17.21
C GLY A 82 -13.29 -2.41 -16.27
N ALA A 83 -14.52 -2.93 -16.33
CA ALA A 83 -15.59 -2.48 -15.44
C ALA A 83 -15.40 -2.98 -14.01
N ALA A 84 -14.90 -4.20 -13.85
CA ALA A 84 -14.55 -4.76 -12.56
C ALA A 84 -13.35 -4.02 -11.93
N LEU A 85 -12.36 -3.64 -12.75
CA LEU A 85 -11.20 -2.84 -12.34
C LEU A 85 -11.63 -1.45 -11.87
N ASP A 86 -12.55 -0.81 -12.58
CA ASP A 86 -13.13 0.46 -12.15
C ASP A 86 -13.87 0.34 -10.83
N LYS A 87 -14.64 -0.74 -10.65
CA LYS A 87 -15.38 -0.99 -9.40
C LYS A 87 -14.42 -1.21 -8.23
N TRP A 88 -13.39 -2.02 -8.41
CA TRP A 88 -12.35 -2.22 -7.40
C TRP A 88 -11.67 -0.89 -7.06
N ALA A 89 -11.27 -0.11 -8.06
CA ALA A 89 -10.67 1.21 -7.86
C ALA A 89 -11.59 2.18 -7.10
N CYS A 90 -12.89 2.15 -7.35
CA CYS A 90 -13.86 2.95 -6.60
C CYS A 90 -13.95 2.51 -5.14
N ASP A 91 -13.98 1.21 -4.89
CA ASP A 91 -14.11 0.67 -3.53
C ASP A 91 -12.83 0.90 -2.70
N THR A 92 -11.66 1.03 -3.34
CA THR A 92 -10.38 1.27 -2.67
C THR A 92 -9.98 2.74 -2.59
N ASN A 93 -10.12 3.48 -3.69
CA ASN A 93 -9.65 4.87 -3.85
C ASN A 93 -10.79 5.90 -3.85
N GLY A 94 -12.04 5.45 -3.82
CA GLY A 94 -13.22 6.32 -3.96
C GLY A 94 -13.50 6.79 -5.40
N ALA A 95 -12.64 6.46 -6.37
CA ALA A 95 -12.80 6.86 -7.77
C ALA A 95 -12.19 5.82 -8.74
N PRO A 96 -12.70 5.73 -9.98
CA PRO A 96 -12.16 4.84 -11.01
C PRO A 96 -10.80 5.34 -11.51
N PHE A 97 -9.97 4.43 -12.04
CA PHE A 97 -8.71 4.82 -12.66
C PHE A 97 -8.91 5.56 -13.98
N GLY A 98 -8.05 6.54 -14.24
CA GLY A 98 -7.96 7.19 -15.55
C GLY A 98 -7.51 6.22 -16.63
N GLN A 99 -7.80 6.56 -17.89
CA GLN A 99 -7.41 5.72 -19.03
C GLN A 99 -5.89 5.54 -19.15
N GLU A 100 -5.12 6.54 -18.76
CA GLU A 100 -3.64 6.51 -18.72
C GLU A 100 -3.16 5.43 -17.75
N THR A 101 -3.61 5.46 -16.49
CA THR A 101 -3.33 4.44 -15.49
C THR A 101 -3.72 3.03 -15.92
N LYS A 102 -4.86 2.87 -16.60
CA LYS A 102 -5.28 1.57 -17.12
C LYS A 102 -4.37 1.06 -18.23
N ASP A 103 -3.84 1.95 -19.06
CA ASP A 103 -2.90 1.61 -20.12
C ASP A 103 -1.55 1.17 -19.53
N GLU A 104 -1.06 1.92 -18.53
CA GLU A 104 0.12 1.54 -17.74
C GLU A 104 -0.08 0.16 -17.08
N MET A 105 -1.22 -0.08 -16.45
CA MET A 105 -1.53 -1.39 -15.86
C MET A 105 -1.48 -2.52 -16.91
N ARG A 106 -1.93 -2.28 -18.14
CA ARG A 106 -1.85 -3.29 -19.22
C ARG A 106 -0.43 -3.50 -19.74
N GLU A 107 0.41 -2.48 -19.69
CA GLU A 107 1.79 -2.53 -20.16
C GLU A 107 2.72 -3.21 -19.15
N TYR A 108 2.52 -2.96 -17.85
CA TYR A 108 3.46 -3.39 -16.80
C TYR A 108 2.98 -4.55 -15.94
N LEU A 109 1.67 -4.83 -15.88
CA LEU A 109 1.14 -5.91 -15.04
C LEU A 109 0.76 -7.13 -15.86
N ASP A 110 0.62 -8.25 -15.17
CA ASP A 110 0.11 -9.49 -15.78
C ASP A 110 -1.38 -9.33 -16.14
N VAL A 111 -1.63 -9.23 -17.44
CA VAL A 111 -2.96 -9.18 -18.05
C VAL A 111 -3.14 -10.36 -19.01
N ASN A 112 -4.39 -10.74 -19.27
CA ASN A 112 -4.69 -11.76 -20.29
C ASN A 112 -4.55 -11.18 -21.71
N GLU A 113 -4.81 -12.01 -22.73
CA GLU A 113 -4.77 -11.62 -24.14
C GLU A 113 -5.76 -10.49 -24.52
N ARG A 114 -6.75 -10.22 -23.66
CA ARG A 114 -7.76 -9.15 -23.83
C ARG A 114 -7.39 -7.86 -23.10
N GLY A 115 -6.28 -7.85 -22.34
CA GLY A 115 -5.88 -6.72 -21.50
C GLY A 115 -6.69 -6.59 -20.21
N ASP A 116 -7.31 -7.68 -19.75
CA ASP A 116 -7.98 -7.76 -18.45
C ASP A 116 -6.98 -8.23 -17.38
N LEU A 117 -7.07 -7.66 -16.18
CA LEU A 117 -6.12 -7.90 -15.10
C LEU A 117 -6.29 -9.31 -14.52
N THR A 118 -5.23 -10.11 -14.50
CA THR A 118 -5.26 -11.45 -13.90
C THR A 118 -5.07 -11.36 -12.38
N TYR A 119 -5.31 -12.47 -11.69
CA TYR A 119 -4.97 -12.56 -10.27
C TYR A 119 -3.47 -12.30 -10.01
N LYS A 120 -2.58 -12.73 -10.92
CA LYS A 120 -1.14 -12.46 -10.78
C LYS A 120 -0.83 -10.97 -10.89
N GLY A 121 -1.47 -10.27 -11.83
CA GLY A 121 -1.31 -8.83 -11.98
C GLY A 121 -1.85 -8.08 -10.76
N PHE A 122 -2.96 -8.55 -10.20
CA PHE A 122 -3.51 -8.02 -8.95
C PHE A 122 -2.53 -8.17 -7.77
N ILE A 123 -1.93 -9.35 -7.60
CA ILE A 123 -0.87 -9.57 -6.60
C ILE A 123 0.31 -8.62 -6.82
N GLN A 124 0.75 -8.40 -8.06
CA GLN A 124 1.85 -7.48 -8.37
C GLN A 124 1.57 -6.04 -7.91
N ILE A 125 0.32 -5.55 -8.05
CA ILE A 125 -0.05 -4.22 -7.57
C ILE A 125 0.19 -4.11 -6.06
N TYR A 126 -0.32 -5.06 -5.29
CA TYR A 126 -0.16 -5.05 -3.83
C TYR A 126 1.30 -5.31 -3.41
N ALA A 127 2.08 -6.06 -4.19
CA ALA A 127 3.51 -6.25 -3.90
C ALA A 127 4.23 -4.91 -3.94
N LEU A 128 4.03 -4.18 -5.04
CA LEU A 128 4.62 -2.86 -5.26
C LEU A 128 4.12 -1.86 -4.20
N GLN A 129 2.82 -1.87 -3.91
CA GLN A 129 2.25 -1.00 -2.89
C GLN A 129 2.84 -1.28 -1.50
N THR A 130 2.88 -2.55 -1.09
CA THR A 130 3.37 -2.96 0.24
C THR A 130 4.85 -2.64 0.43
N GLU A 131 5.66 -2.81 -0.62
CA GLU A 131 7.10 -2.48 -0.58
C GLU A 131 7.35 -0.99 -0.34
N ASN A 132 6.51 -0.12 -0.90
CA ASN A 132 6.71 1.33 -0.80
C ASN A 132 5.96 1.95 0.39
N ASP A 133 4.72 1.52 0.66
CA ASP A 133 3.88 2.02 1.75
C ASP A 133 2.97 0.89 2.30
N GLU A 134 3.51 0.13 3.25
CA GLU A 134 2.77 -0.95 3.94
C GLU A 134 1.50 -0.42 4.65
N GLU A 135 1.51 0.81 5.16
CA GLU A 135 0.36 1.37 5.88
C GLU A 135 -0.82 1.67 4.94
N GLU A 136 -0.56 2.06 3.70
CA GLU A 136 -1.58 2.20 2.66
C GLU A 136 -2.27 0.86 2.38
N THR A 137 -1.47 -0.21 2.28
CA THR A 137 -2.00 -1.57 2.08
C THR A 137 -2.92 -2.01 3.23
N TRP A 138 -2.55 -1.68 4.47
CA TRP A 138 -3.41 -1.97 5.62
C TRP A 138 -4.73 -1.19 5.61
N ARG A 139 -4.75 0.05 5.10
CA ARG A 139 -6.00 0.81 4.96
C ARG A 139 -6.92 0.17 3.93
N ASP A 140 -6.36 -0.25 2.80
CA ASP A 140 -7.08 -0.94 1.74
C ASP A 140 -7.73 -2.24 2.24
N LEU A 141 -6.96 -3.08 2.95
CA LEU A 141 -7.46 -4.29 3.61
C LEU A 141 -8.60 -3.99 4.60
N SER A 142 -8.46 -2.91 5.38
CA SER A 142 -9.51 -2.48 6.31
C SER A 142 -10.80 -2.07 5.58
N SER A 143 -10.71 -1.36 4.46
CA SER A 143 -11.85 -1.00 3.62
C SER A 143 -12.58 -2.23 3.06
N HIS A 144 -11.85 -3.32 2.83
CA HIS A 144 -12.43 -4.60 2.42
C HIS A 144 -12.95 -5.47 3.56
N GLY A 145 -12.82 -5.02 4.82
CA GLY A 145 -13.36 -5.66 6.02
C GLY A 145 -12.38 -6.57 6.77
N PHE A 146 -11.08 -6.49 6.49
CA PHE A 146 -10.05 -7.25 7.21
C PHE A 146 -9.52 -6.47 8.40
N ASP A 147 -9.25 -7.16 9.51
CA ASP A 147 -8.54 -6.58 10.65
C ASP A 147 -7.01 -6.66 10.50
N ARG A 148 -6.30 -6.14 11.52
CA ARG A 148 -4.82 -6.20 11.62
C ARG A 148 -4.26 -7.63 11.76
N ASN A 149 -5.11 -8.64 11.86
CA ASN A 149 -4.74 -10.05 11.91
C ASN A 149 -5.11 -10.78 10.60
N LEU A 150 -5.47 -10.05 9.54
CA LEU A 150 -5.93 -10.61 8.27
C LEU A 150 -7.14 -11.54 8.45
N GLN A 151 -8.04 -11.19 9.37
CA GLN A 151 -9.31 -11.88 9.59
C GLN A 151 -10.45 -11.00 9.09
N LEU A 152 -11.38 -11.60 8.36
CA LEU A 152 -12.58 -10.91 7.90
C LEU A 152 -13.49 -10.65 9.10
N VAL A 153 -13.62 -9.38 9.50
CA VAL A 153 -14.50 -9.00 10.59
C VAL A 153 -15.88 -8.73 10.00
N PRO A 154 -16.93 -9.47 10.40
CA PRO A 154 -18.29 -9.12 10.03
C PRO A 154 -18.66 -7.85 10.81
N VAL A 155 -18.41 -6.68 10.23
CA VAL A 155 -18.93 -5.44 10.75
C VAL A 155 -20.46 -5.50 10.65
N ARG A 156 -21.13 -5.86 11.74
CA ARG A 156 -22.51 -5.42 11.95
C ARG A 156 -22.45 -3.91 11.86
N ARG A 157 -23.20 -3.32 10.93
CA ARG A 157 -23.40 -1.87 10.82
C ARG A 157 -23.86 -1.35 12.18
N GLU A 158 -22.93 -0.87 12.99
CA GLU A 158 -23.21 0.06 14.05
C GLU A 158 -22.58 1.38 13.60
N ASP A 159 -23.47 2.34 13.48
CA ASP A 159 -23.29 3.74 13.11
C ASP A 159 -21.98 4.34 13.67
N THR A 160 -21.07 4.71 12.79
CA THR A 160 -20.01 5.67 13.10
C THR A 160 -19.89 6.57 11.89
N GLU A 161 -20.67 7.64 11.90
CA GLU A 161 -20.42 8.84 11.10
C GLU A 161 -18.96 9.27 11.32
N VAL A 162 -18.12 9.11 10.30
CA VAL A 162 -16.81 9.75 10.20
C VAL A 162 -16.81 10.68 8.99
N ASP A 163 -17.05 11.95 9.32
CA ASP A 163 -16.47 13.18 8.77
C ASP A 163 -15.92 13.09 7.32
N GLU A 164 -16.63 13.76 6.41
CA GLU A 164 -16.22 14.02 5.03
C GLU A 164 -14.88 14.77 5.01
N GLY A 165 -13.79 14.10 4.63
CA GLY A 165 -12.45 14.69 4.64
C GLY A 165 -11.45 14.05 3.67
N GLU A 166 -11.47 14.56 2.44
CA GLU A 166 -10.52 14.42 1.31
C GLU A 166 -10.19 13.03 0.72
N PRO A 167 -10.30 12.86 -0.62
CA PRO A 167 -9.78 11.68 -1.30
C PRO A 167 -8.25 11.68 -1.22
N VAL A 168 -7.67 10.74 -0.47
CA VAL A 168 -6.22 10.52 -0.48
C VAL A 168 -5.85 9.70 -1.72
N PRO A 169 -5.12 10.29 -2.68
CA PRO A 169 -4.76 9.60 -3.91
C PRO A 169 -3.70 8.54 -3.63
N MET A 170 -3.79 7.41 -4.34
CA MET A 170 -2.70 6.46 -4.61
C MET A 170 -1.46 7.23 -5.09
N SER A 171 -0.68 7.75 -4.15
CA SER A 171 0.51 8.54 -4.45
C SER A 171 1.64 7.66 -4.97
N LEU A 172 1.37 6.37 -5.18
CA LEU A 172 2.31 5.37 -5.63
C LEU A 172 2.15 4.89 -7.08
N LEU A 173 1.23 5.44 -7.86
CA LEU A 173 1.43 5.40 -9.33
C LEU A 173 2.36 6.53 -9.82
N ARG A 174 2.62 7.55 -8.98
CA ARG A 174 3.65 8.58 -9.28
C ARG A 174 5.10 8.13 -9.04
N GLY A 175 5.31 7.01 -8.34
CA GLY A 175 6.65 6.52 -7.96
C GLY A 175 7.32 5.59 -8.97
N LEU A 176 6.53 4.93 -9.84
CA LEU A 176 7.04 3.91 -10.77
C LEU A 176 7.71 4.48 -12.03
N GLY A 177 7.84 5.80 -12.16
CA GLY A 177 8.51 6.39 -13.33
C GLY A 177 7.82 6.06 -14.66
N LEU A 178 6.53 5.71 -14.62
CA LEU A 178 5.68 5.48 -15.79
C LEU A 178 5.15 6.81 -16.38
N GLY A 179 5.62 7.94 -15.85
CA GLY A 179 5.52 9.25 -16.50
C GLY A 179 6.42 9.31 -17.73
N GLY A 180 5.88 8.92 -18.87
CA GLY A 180 6.50 9.05 -20.18
C GLY A 180 7.13 10.42 -20.38
N SER A 181 8.39 10.38 -20.81
CA SER A 181 9.19 11.52 -21.26
C SER A 181 8.35 12.56 -21.99
N ARG A 182 8.43 13.80 -21.50
CA ARG A 182 8.04 15.01 -22.22
C ARG A 182 8.70 15.01 -23.60
N VAL A 183 8.00 14.50 -24.61
CA VAL A 183 8.44 14.60 -26.00
C VAL A 183 8.27 16.04 -26.43
N ASP A 184 9.41 16.66 -26.74
CA ASP A 184 9.50 17.88 -27.51
C ASP A 184 8.82 17.65 -28.87
N SER A 185 7.79 18.43 -29.17
CA SER A 185 7.28 18.59 -30.52
C SER A 185 6.99 20.06 -30.78
N ARG A 186 8.09 20.74 -31.12
CA ARG A 186 8.19 21.66 -32.26
C ARG A 186 6.89 21.90 -33.03
N GLU A 187 6.34 23.12 -32.89
CA GLU A 187 5.49 23.71 -33.90
C GLU A 187 6.29 24.81 -34.62
N SER A 188 6.79 24.47 -35.81
CA SER A 188 7.14 25.44 -36.83
C SER A 188 5.88 25.80 -37.58
N VAL A 189 5.51 27.09 -37.61
CA VAL A 189 4.61 27.61 -38.63
C VAL A 189 5.17 28.95 -39.15
N ALA A 190 5.51 28.91 -40.44
CA ALA A 190 5.63 29.97 -41.44
C ALA A 190 6.30 31.31 -41.05
#